data_AF-A0A1M5HLH0-F1
#
_entry.id   AF-A0A1M5HLH0-F1
#
_cell.length_a   1.000
_cell.length_b   1.000
_cell.length_c   1.000
_cell.angle_alpha   90.00
_cell.angle_beta   90.00
_cell.angle_gamma   90.00
#
_symmetry.space_group_name_H-M   'P 1'
#
loop_
_entity.id
_entity.type
_entity.pdbx_description
1 polymer ?
#
loop_
_entity_poly.entity_id
_entity_poly.type
_entity_poly.pdbx_seq_one_letter_code
_entity_poly.pdbx_strand_id
1 'polypeptide(L)'
;MDMEIGKGKKYAVVVVAGQSNAVGYDESPVEYRDGYQLNSRVKQLGFNGDSNLKVIDLNHCAEDFQDMTAFSHPSSPERLGTKGMHLPLGNLLLDHIPDEYDVLIIPAAFGGTGFTTGVTGTYDETNMKPVNDSNEARIKWSSTSPFYLAMRDRLRYALDLNDVSIFLGVVWVQGEQDALDPATHFTEFKEMTSTFFDYFNENGYANRVKKGTFDKDIWYNVESTYYWHDKPGCARIWDNYKVWNPATYVPVARDTETNKVNGTGATTSNLEAHFGNNAYSKVIAPNVVNKMIENKLV
;
A
#
# COMPACT_ATOMS: atom_id res chain seq x y z
N MET A 1 36.98 -17.88 16.06
CA MET A 1 35.61 -18.30 15.72
C MET A 1 34.74 -17.14 16.11
N ASP A 2 34.64 -16.18 15.19
CA ASP A 2 33.94 -14.92 15.45
C ASP A 2 32.45 -15.24 15.59
N MET A 3 31.91 -14.95 16.77
CA MET A 3 30.49 -14.82 16.96
C MET A 3 30.02 -13.71 16.04
N GLU A 4 29.40 -14.05 14.90
CA GLU A 4 28.48 -13.14 14.23
C GLU A 4 27.46 -12.70 15.30
N ILE A 5 27.62 -11.45 15.76
CA ILE A 5 26.55 -10.75 16.46
C ILE A 5 25.42 -10.72 15.44
N GLY A 6 24.44 -11.61 15.59
CA GLY A 6 23.40 -11.84 14.61
C GLY A 6 22.76 -10.52 14.22
N LYS A 7 23.00 -10.07 12.98
CA LYS A 7 22.23 -9.00 12.37
C LYS A 7 20.76 -9.39 12.52
N GLY A 8 19.90 -8.42 12.88
CA GLY A 8 18.49 -8.67 13.19
C GLY A 8 17.74 -9.43 12.08
N LYS A 9 16.45 -9.74 12.26
CA LYS A 9 15.68 -10.41 11.20
C LYS A 9 15.82 -9.72 9.84
N LYS A 10 15.94 -10.50 8.77
CA LYS A 10 15.99 -10.00 7.39
C LYS A 10 14.57 -9.79 6.89
N TYR A 11 14.34 -8.72 6.12
CA TYR A 11 13.01 -8.41 5.62
C TYR A 11 12.97 -8.30 4.10
N ALA A 12 11.92 -8.89 3.52
CA ALA A 12 11.45 -8.55 2.19
C ALA A 12 10.37 -7.47 2.34
N VAL A 13 10.74 -6.23 2.03
CA VAL A 13 9.92 -5.05 2.30
C VAL A 13 9.02 -4.74 1.11
N VAL A 14 7.75 -4.45 1.39
CA VAL A 14 6.76 -3.97 0.40
C VAL A 14 6.07 -2.75 0.98
N VAL A 15 5.89 -1.72 0.16
CA VAL A 15 5.04 -0.57 0.51
C VAL A 15 3.67 -0.78 -0.12
N VAL A 16 2.60 -0.52 0.62
CA VAL A 16 1.23 -0.39 0.07
C VAL A 16 0.78 1.04 0.31
N ALA A 17 0.53 1.78 -0.77
CA ALA A 17 0.29 3.22 -0.71
C ALA A 17 -0.84 3.67 -1.65
N GLY A 18 -1.39 4.84 -1.39
CA GLY A 18 -2.45 5.46 -2.19
C GLY A 18 -3.61 5.93 -1.33
N GLN A 19 -4.84 5.61 -1.75
CA GLN A 19 -6.07 6.02 -1.06
C GLN A 19 -6.90 4.84 -0.54
N SER A 20 -8.23 4.96 -0.48
CA SER A 20 -9.11 4.05 0.26
C SER A 20 -9.01 2.59 -0.18
N ASN A 21 -8.86 2.33 -1.48
CA ASN A 21 -8.66 0.97 -1.98
C ASN A 21 -7.26 0.41 -1.69
N ALA A 22 -6.27 1.24 -1.34
CA ALA A 22 -5.00 0.79 -0.76
C ALA A 22 -5.11 0.54 0.75
N VAL A 23 -5.78 1.44 1.49
CA VAL A 23 -6.01 1.31 2.95
C VAL A 23 -6.66 -0.03 3.29
N GLY A 24 -7.64 -0.45 2.48
CA GLY A 24 -8.42 -1.65 2.75
C GLY A 24 -9.77 -1.31 3.34
N TYR A 25 -10.65 -0.81 2.48
CA TYR A 25 -12.02 -0.45 2.86
C TYR A 25 -12.98 -1.65 2.78
N ASP A 26 -12.50 -2.89 2.71
CA ASP A 26 -13.40 -4.05 2.69
C ASP A 26 -14.08 -4.18 4.06
N GLU A 27 -15.38 -3.91 4.07
CA GLU A 27 -16.21 -3.88 5.26
C GLU A 27 -16.79 -5.25 5.61
N SER A 28 -16.66 -6.25 4.74
CA SER A 28 -17.26 -7.56 4.95
C SER A 28 -16.67 -8.26 6.18
N PRO A 29 -17.40 -9.21 6.81
CA PRO A 29 -16.97 -9.87 8.03
C PRO A 29 -15.53 -10.39 7.96
N VAL A 30 -14.80 -10.24 9.06
CA VAL A 30 -13.44 -10.77 9.15
C VAL A 30 -13.51 -12.23 9.52
N GLU A 31 -12.93 -13.10 8.69
CA GLU A 31 -12.69 -14.50 8.99
C GLU A 31 -11.22 -14.79 8.73
N TYR A 32 -10.48 -15.31 9.72
CA TYR A 32 -9.05 -15.65 9.58
C TYR A 32 -8.85 -16.94 8.76
N ARG A 33 -9.37 -16.93 7.53
CA ARG A 33 -9.24 -17.95 6.48
C ARG A 33 -9.10 -17.25 5.13
N ASP A 34 -9.00 -18.02 4.06
CA ASP A 34 -9.08 -17.52 2.68
C ASP A 34 -8.13 -16.34 2.37
N GLY A 35 -6.88 -16.43 2.84
CA GLY A 35 -5.82 -15.45 2.63
C GLY A 35 -5.58 -14.51 3.80
N TYR A 36 -6.50 -14.47 4.77
CA TYR A 36 -6.35 -13.66 5.99
C TYR A 36 -5.82 -14.44 7.19
N GLN A 37 -5.27 -15.64 7.01
CA GLN A 37 -4.64 -16.36 8.12
C GLN A 37 -3.48 -15.54 8.70
N LEU A 38 -3.41 -15.41 10.02
CA LEU A 38 -2.28 -14.77 10.69
C LEU A 38 -1.02 -15.62 10.49
N ASN A 39 0.10 -14.97 10.22
CA ASN A 39 1.36 -15.64 9.97
C ASN A 39 2.50 -14.92 10.71
N SER A 40 3.30 -15.68 11.46
CA SER A 40 4.40 -15.13 12.27
C SER A 40 5.55 -14.55 11.44
N ARG A 41 5.64 -14.85 10.14
CA ARG A 41 6.61 -14.27 9.21
C ARG A 41 6.08 -13.07 8.42
N VAL A 42 4.82 -12.68 8.61
CA VAL A 42 4.23 -11.50 7.96
C VAL A 42 4.07 -10.38 8.97
N LYS A 43 4.85 -9.32 8.78
CA LYS A 43 4.97 -8.18 9.69
C LYS A 43 4.50 -6.89 9.02
N GLN A 44 4.28 -5.86 9.83
CA GLN A 44 4.15 -4.49 9.37
C GLN A 44 5.05 -3.55 10.18
N LEU A 45 5.46 -2.44 9.57
CA LEU A 45 6.07 -1.33 10.29
C LEU A 45 4.95 -0.49 10.92
N GLY A 46 4.80 -0.61 12.24
CA GLY A 46 3.73 0.06 13.00
C GLY A 46 3.78 1.57 12.87
N PHE A 47 2.62 2.21 12.91
CA PHE A 47 2.39 3.64 12.68
C PHE A 47 1.66 4.30 13.86
N ASN A 48 0.90 3.54 14.63
CA ASN A 48 0.06 4.06 15.70
C ASN A 48 0.83 4.23 17.01
N GLY A 49 0.40 5.17 17.86
CA GLY A 49 0.91 5.44 19.21
C GLY A 49 2.30 4.83 19.54
N ASP A 50 2.30 3.82 20.41
CA ASP A 50 3.52 3.15 20.84
C ASP A 50 4.08 2.13 19.83
N SER A 51 3.33 1.72 18.81
CA SER A 51 3.81 0.82 17.75
C SER A 51 4.60 1.56 16.67
N ASN A 52 4.59 2.90 16.64
CA ASN A 52 5.25 3.67 15.60
C ASN A 52 6.73 3.27 15.45
N LEU A 53 7.12 2.95 14.21
CA LEU A 53 8.45 2.49 13.79
C LEU A 53 8.89 1.14 14.40
N LYS A 54 8.01 0.41 15.10
CA LYS A 54 8.28 -0.95 15.56
C LYS A 54 7.82 -1.96 14.51
N VAL A 55 8.58 -3.03 14.34
CA VAL A 55 8.12 -4.20 13.57
C VAL A 55 7.14 -4.98 14.44
N ILE A 56 5.89 -5.06 14.01
CA ILE A 56 4.79 -5.76 14.70
C ILE A 56 4.16 -6.81 13.78
N ASP A 57 3.38 -7.71 14.37
CA ASP A 57 2.59 -8.67 13.59
C ASP A 57 1.55 -7.94 12.73
N LEU A 58 1.42 -8.37 11.48
CA LEU A 58 0.37 -7.87 10.60
C LEU A 58 -0.90 -8.70 10.78
N ASN A 59 -2.02 -8.01 10.99
CA ASN A 59 -3.36 -8.60 11.01
C ASN A 59 -4.19 -8.10 9.80
N HIS A 60 -5.51 -8.33 9.79
CA HIS A 60 -6.37 -7.97 8.67
C HIS A 60 -6.52 -6.45 8.44
N CYS A 61 -6.35 -5.63 9.48
CA CYS A 61 -6.41 -4.18 9.47
C CYS A 61 -5.01 -3.59 9.70
N ALA A 62 -4.38 -3.12 8.62
CA ALA A 62 -3.04 -2.55 8.69
C ALA A 62 -3.05 -1.15 9.34
N GLU A 63 -1.92 -0.74 9.92
CA GLU A 63 -1.74 0.60 10.49
C GLU A 63 -1.32 1.60 9.39
N ASP A 64 -2.24 1.85 8.46
CA ASP A 64 -2.11 2.89 7.44
C ASP A 64 -2.05 4.30 8.02
N PHE A 65 -1.73 5.29 7.19
CA PHE A 65 -1.82 6.70 7.60
C PHE A 65 -3.23 7.07 8.06
N GLN A 66 -4.24 6.38 7.52
CA GLN A 66 -5.60 6.41 8.03
C GLN A 66 -5.84 5.25 9.00
N ASP A 67 -6.19 5.58 10.24
CA ASP A 67 -6.62 4.59 11.23
C ASP A 67 -8.06 4.11 10.96
N MET A 68 -8.22 2.81 10.75
CA MET A 68 -9.50 2.15 10.51
C MET A 68 -10.02 1.36 11.72
N THR A 69 -9.30 1.34 12.84
CA THR A 69 -9.62 0.50 14.02
C THR A 69 -10.91 0.91 14.74
N ALA A 70 -11.44 2.10 14.46
CA ALA A 70 -12.75 2.54 14.95
C ALA A 70 -13.93 1.81 14.29
N PHE A 71 -13.72 1.11 13.18
CA PHE A 71 -14.76 0.36 12.46
C PHE A 71 -14.81 -1.10 12.92
N SER A 72 -15.93 -1.77 12.65
CA SER A 72 -16.07 -3.23 12.71
C SER A 72 -17.33 -3.67 11.96
N HIS A 73 -17.39 -4.93 11.54
CA HIS A 73 -18.61 -5.50 10.98
C HIS A 73 -19.52 -6.04 12.10
N PRO A 74 -20.85 -5.81 12.09
CA PRO A 74 -21.76 -6.29 13.15
C PRO A 74 -21.75 -7.80 13.42
N SER A 75 -21.43 -8.60 12.40
CA SER A 75 -21.28 -10.07 12.53
C SER A 75 -19.91 -10.53 13.05
N SER A 76 -18.94 -9.63 13.22
CA SER A 76 -17.63 -9.88 13.82
C SER A 76 -17.19 -8.67 14.66
N PRO A 77 -17.98 -8.23 15.64
CA PRO A 77 -17.78 -6.96 16.35
C PRO A 77 -16.51 -6.95 17.21
N GLU A 78 -15.98 -8.11 17.54
CA GLU A 78 -14.71 -8.27 18.28
C GLU A 78 -13.48 -8.06 17.38
N ARG A 79 -13.65 -8.03 16.07
CA ARG A 79 -12.58 -7.83 15.07
C ARG A 79 -12.65 -6.41 14.54
N LEU A 80 -11.96 -5.53 15.26
CA LEU A 80 -11.86 -4.11 14.90
C LEU A 80 -11.12 -3.93 13.57
N GLY A 81 -11.48 -2.87 12.84
CA GLY A 81 -10.90 -2.54 11.55
C GLY A 81 -11.67 -3.04 10.34
N THR A 82 -11.21 -2.61 9.18
CA THR A 82 -11.61 -3.10 7.86
C THR A 82 -10.48 -3.94 7.25
N LYS A 83 -10.77 -4.70 6.20
CA LYS A 83 -9.79 -5.58 5.56
C LYS A 83 -9.13 -4.91 4.36
N GLY A 84 -7.83 -5.11 4.22
CA GLY A 84 -7.06 -4.69 3.04
C GLY A 84 -6.31 -5.83 2.38
N MET A 85 -5.47 -5.48 1.40
CA MET A 85 -4.58 -6.44 0.74
C MET A 85 -3.32 -6.78 1.53
N HIS A 86 -2.97 -6.00 2.53
CA HIS A 86 -1.70 -6.09 3.26
C HIS A 86 -1.37 -7.52 3.72
N LEU A 87 -2.27 -8.15 4.49
CA LEU A 87 -2.06 -9.52 5.00
C LEU A 87 -2.11 -10.59 3.90
N PRO A 88 -3.11 -10.62 3.00
CA PRO A 88 -3.11 -11.57 1.88
C PRO A 88 -1.87 -11.47 0.99
N LEU A 89 -1.42 -10.24 0.67
CA LEU A 89 -0.21 -10.00 -0.10
C LEU A 89 1.01 -10.55 0.62
N GLY A 90 1.17 -10.24 1.91
CA GLY A 90 2.29 -10.75 2.69
C GLY A 90 2.32 -12.28 2.78
N ASN A 91 1.16 -12.91 2.95
CA ASN A 91 1.06 -14.37 2.97
C ASN A 91 1.48 -15.01 1.65
N LEU A 92 1.03 -14.47 0.51
CA LEU A 92 1.39 -15.00 -0.81
C LEU A 92 2.88 -14.79 -1.13
N LEU A 93 3.48 -13.69 -0.67
CA LEU A 93 4.89 -13.40 -0.93
C LEU A 93 5.84 -14.35 -0.21
N LEU A 94 5.42 -15.00 0.88
CA LEU A 94 6.25 -15.98 1.58
C LEU A 94 6.69 -17.14 0.69
N ASP A 95 5.87 -17.52 -0.29
CA ASP A 95 6.20 -18.60 -1.24
C ASP A 95 7.25 -18.19 -2.28
N HIS A 96 7.63 -16.91 -2.31
CA HIS A 96 8.50 -16.32 -3.33
C HIS A 96 9.71 -15.56 -2.76
N ILE A 97 9.96 -15.66 -1.45
CA ILE A 97 11.14 -15.09 -0.81
C ILE A 97 11.95 -16.19 -0.11
N PRO A 98 13.25 -15.98 0.17
CA PRO A 98 14.03 -16.96 0.92
C PRO A 98 13.47 -17.18 2.34
N ASP A 99 13.62 -18.40 2.85
CA ASP A 99 13.05 -18.79 4.15
C ASP A 99 13.57 -17.99 5.34
N GLU A 100 14.77 -17.41 5.23
CA GLU A 100 15.36 -16.56 6.25
C GLU A 100 14.84 -15.11 6.26
N TYR A 101 13.97 -14.73 5.31
CA TYR A 101 13.34 -13.42 5.24
C TYR A 101 11.91 -13.46 5.77
N ASP A 102 11.54 -12.51 6.63
CA ASP A 102 10.14 -12.20 6.93
C ASP A 102 9.63 -11.19 5.89
N VAL A 103 8.33 -11.20 5.58
CA VAL A 103 7.71 -10.10 4.82
C VAL A 103 7.45 -8.93 5.77
N LEU A 104 7.88 -7.73 5.39
CA LEU A 104 7.58 -6.50 6.12
C LEU A 104 6.78 -5.55 5.24
N ILE A 105 5.51 -5.36 5.58
CA ILE A 105 4.63 -4.41 4.91
C ILE A 105 4.80 -3.01 5.53
N ILE A 106 4.84 -1.99 4.69
CA ILE A 106 4.74 -0.58 5.10
C ILE A 106 3.40 -0.05 4.58
N PRO A 107 2.39 0.05 5.46
CA PRO A 107 1.12 0.68 5.13
C PRO A 107 1.32 2.21 5.04
N ALA A 108 0.92 2.81 3.92
CA ALA A 108 1.17 4.21 3.60
C ALA A 108 0.02 4.82 2.78
N ALA A 109 -1.22 4.46 3.10
CA ALA A 109 -2.40 4.94 2.41
C ALA A 109 -3.32 5.78 3.31
N PHE A 110 -4.08 6.69 2.69
CA PHE A 110 -5.11 7.48 3.36
C PHE A 110 -6.29 7.75 2.42
N GLY A 111 -7.49 7.36 2.82
CA GLY A 111 -8.69 7.42 1.97
C GLY A 111 -9.05 8.83 1.50
N GLY A 112 -9.66 8.94 0.33
CA GLY A 112 -10.15 10.21 -0.24
C GLY A 112 -9.08 11.28 -0.46
N THR A 113 -7.85 10.85 -0.75
CA THR A 113 -6.73 11.74 -1.08
C THR A 113 -6.42 11.65 -2.57
N GLY A 114 -5.84 12.72 -3.12
CA GLY A 114 -5.38 12.75 -4.50
C GLY A 114 -4.16 13.64 -4.68
N PHE A 115 -3.71 13.80 -5.92
CA PHE A 115 -2.68 14.79 -6.26
C PHE A 115 -3.29 16.20 -6.42
N THR A 116 -4.54 16.26 -6.85
CA THR A 116 -5.31 17.49 -7.12
C THR A 116 -6.31 17.82 -6.01
N THR A 117 -6.52 16.88 -5.08
CA THR A 117 -7.46 17.00 -3.96
C THR A 117 -6.74 16.86 -2.62
N GLY A 118 -6.84 17.91 -1.78
CA GLY A 118 -6.32 17.93 -0.42
C GLY A 118 -5.49 19.16 -0.08
N VAL A 119 -5.07 19.26 1.17
CA VAL A 119 -4.16 20.28 1.71
C VAL A 119 -2.71 19.79 1.66
N THR A 120 -1.73 20.68 1.80
CA THR A 120 -0.31 20.25 1.82
C THR A 120 0.06 19.49 3.10
N GLY A 121 -0.51 19.86 4.26
CA GLY A 121 -0.12 19.31 5.57
C GLY A 121 1.29 19.69 6.00
N THR A 122 1.77 19.06 7.07
CA THR A 122 3.13 19.18 7.61
C THR A 122 3.74 17.79 7.83
N TYR A 123 5.06 17.72 7.91
CA TYR A 123 5.78 16.45 8.10
C TYR A 123 6.53 16.47 9.43
N ASP A 124 6.27 15.48 10.28
CA ASP A 124 7.04 15.21 11.49
C ASP A 124 8.19 14.26 11.15
N GLU A 125 9.38 14.84 10.98
CA GLU A 125 10.62 14.10 10.67
C GLU A 125 11.04 13.14 11.79
N THR A 126 10.72 13.45 13.04
CA THR A 126 11.14 12.63 14.19
C THR A 126 10.36 11.32 14.23
N ASN A 127 9.05 11.40 14.00
CA ASN A 127 8.19 10.22 14.02
C ASN A 127 7.96 9.61 12.63
N MET A 128 8.45 10.26 11.56
CA MET A 128 8.20 9.92 10.15
C MET A 128 6.71 9.84 9.84
N LYS A 129 5.95 10.87 10.27
CA LYS A 129 4.49 10.90 10.14
C LYS A 129 4.02 12.10 9.34
N PRO A 130 3.03 11.91 8.44
CA PRO A 130 2.25 13.02 7.94
C PRO A 130 1.42 13.59 9.11
N VAL A 131 1.47 14.90 9.29
CA VAL A 131 0.70 15.63 10.31
C VAL A 131 -0.27 16.56 9.60
N ASN A 132 -1.49 16.57 10.12
CA ASN A 132 -2.48 17.54 9.71
C ASN A 132 -3.10 18.17 10.95
N ASP A 133 -2.97 19.49 11.05
CA ASP A 133 -3.45 20.28 12.18
C ASP A 133 -4.98 20.46 12.18
N SER A 134 -5.67 20.02 11.10
CA SER A 134 -7.12 20.05 10.97
C SER A 134 -7.70 18.64 10.88
N ASN A 135 -8.53 18.25 11.86
CA ASN A 135 -9.14 16.92 11.97
C ASN A 135 -9.94 16.45 10.72
N GLU A 136 -10.29 17.36 9.80
CA GLU A 136 -11.11 17.03 8.62
C GLU A 136 -10.36 17.14 7.28
N ALA A 137 -9.19 17.79 7.25
CA ALA A 137 -8.46 17.96 6.00
C ALA A 137 -7.73 16.67 5.59
N ARG A 138 -7.59 16.46 4.29
CA ARG A 138 -6.87 15.31 3.73
C ARG A 138 -5.62 15.83 3.06
N ILE A 139 -4.45 15.26 3.36
CA ILE A 139 -3.20 15.68 2.72
C ILE A 139 -3.23 15.23 1.26
N LYS A 140 -2.82 16.09 0.33
CA LYS A 140 -2.65 15.70 -1.07
C LYS A 140 -1.29 15.05 -1.29
N TRP A 141 -1.20 14.15 -2.26
CA TRP A 141 0.06 13.57 -2.71
C TRP A 141 0.82 14.57 -3.59
N SER A 142 2.15 14.57 -3.47
CA SER A 142 3.11 15.24 -4.36
C SER A 142 4.53 14.78 -4.02
N SER A 143 5.51 15.11 -4.86
CA SER A 143 6.96 14.88 -4.67
C SER A 143 7.55 15.53 -3.39
N THR A 144 6.79 16.40 -2.73
CA THR A 144 7.21 17.14 -1.52
C THR A 144 6.20 17.01 -0.38
N SER A 145 5.12 16.25 -0.59
CA SER A 145 4.05 16.09 0.40
C SER A 145 4.51 15.28 1.62
N PRO A 146 3.92 15.51 2.80
CA PRO A 146 4.16 14.69 3.99
C PRO A 146 3.88 13.20 3.78
N PHE A 147 2.90 12.83 2.93
CA PHE A 147 2.65 11.43 2.59
C PHE A 147 3.82 10.80 1.82
N TYR A 148 4.34 11.50 0.82
CA TYR A 148 5.54 11.06 0.10
C TYR A 148 6.75 10.95 1.03
N LEU A 149 7.01 11.99 1.85
CA LEU A 149 8.16 12.02 2.76
C LEU A 149 8.08 10.87 3.79
N ALA A 150 6.90 10.64 4.38
CA ALA A 150 6.68 9.53 5.30
C ALA A 150 6.87 8.17 4.62
N MET A 151 6.30 7.96 3.42
CA MET A 151 6.49 6.71 2.67
C MET A 151 7.97 6.44 2.37
N ARG A 152 8.70 7.45 1.89
CA ARG A 152 10.13 7.38 1.58
C ARG A 152 10.96 7.06 2.82
N ASP A 153 10.80 7.84 3.89
CA ASP A 153 11.64 7.73 5.09
C ASP A 153 11.35 6.46 5.88
N ARG A 154 10.09 6.00 5.89
CA ARG A 154 9.71 4.72 6.51
C ARG A 154 10.26 3.53 5.74
N LEU A 155 10.29 3.58 4.41
CA LEU A 155 10.97 2.56 3.60
C LEU A 155 12.47 2.56 3.87
N ARG A 156 13.12 3.72 3.89
CA ARG A 156 14.52 3.83 4.26
C ARG A 156 14.80 3.22 5.64
N TYR A 157 14.00 3.61 6.63
CA TYR A 157 14.08 3.06 7.99
C TYR A 157 13.96 1.54 8.01
N ALA A 158 12.96 0.97 7.32
CA ALA A 158 12.74 -0.47 7.25
C ALA A 158 13.90 -1.22 6.59
N LEU A 159 14.50 -0.65 5.53
CA LEU A 159 15.68 -1.19 4.89
C LEU A 159 16.93 -1.06 5.78
N ASP A 160 17.02 -0.05 6.63
CA ASP A 160 18.16 0.15 7.53
C ASP A 160 18.11 -0.72 8.79
N LEU A 161 16.96 -1.34 9.12
CA LEU A 161 16.85 -2.31 10.21
C LEU A 161 17.79 -3.51 10.04
N ASN A 162 18.08 -3.89 8.79
CA ASN A 162 19.08 -4.88 8.43
C ASN A 162 19.62 -4.58 7.02
N ASP A 163 20.94 -4.46 6.88
CA ASP A 163 21.63 -4.08 5.64
C ASP A 163 21.47 -5.07 4.47
N VAL A 164 20.99 -6.29 4.72
CA VAL A 164 20.66 -7.28 3.67
C VAL A 164 19.16 -7.43 3.40
N SER A 165 18.29 -6.65 4.05
CA SER A 165 16.87 -6.61 3.68
C SER A 165 16.70 -6.17 2.23
N ILE A 166 15.68 -6.67 1.54
CA ILE A 166 15.43 -6.36 0.13
C ILE A 166 14.09 -5.63 -0.01
N PHE A 167 13.95 -4.83 -1.04
CA PHE A 167 12.71 -4.15 -1.40
C PHE A 167 12.10 -4.83 -2.63
N LEU A 168 10.83 -5.22 -2.52
CA LEU A 168 10.09 -5.90 -3.59
C LEU A 168 9.25 -4.92 -4.42
N GLY A 169 8.89 -3.76 -3.86
CA GLY A 169 8.24 -2.67 -4.59
C GLY A 169 7.16 -1.92 -3.82
N VAL A 170 6.58 -0.94 -4.51
CA VAL A 170 5.41 -0.17 -4.08
C VAL A 170 4.18 -0.72 -4.78
N VAL A 171 3.17 -1.10 -4.03
CA VAL A 171 1.81 -1.36 -4.53
C VAL A 171 1.01 -0.07 -4.38
N TRP A 172 0.59 0.49 -5.49
CA TRP A 172 -0.03 1.80 -5.58
C TRP A 172 -1.47 1.70 -6.05
N VAL A 173 -2.43 2.05 -5.18
CA VAL A 173 -3.87 2.07 -5.50
C VAL A 173 -4.43 3.47 -5.27
N GLN A 174 -4.48 4.27 -6.34
CA GLN A 174 -4.88 5.66 -6.29
C GLN A 174 -5.44 6.16 -7.63
N GLY A 175 -6.22 7.23 -7.57
CA GLY A 175 -6.63 8.03 -8.73
C GLY A 175 -8.08 8.49 -8.67
N GLU A 176 -8.89 7.89 -7.80
CA GLU A 176 -10.33 8.10 -7.79
C GLU A 176 -10.72 9.56 -7.46
N GLN A 177 -9.95 10.24 -6.61
CA GLN A 177 -10.19 11.65 -6.27
C GLN A 177 -9.64 12.66 -7.28
N ASP A 178 -8.92 12.21 -8.30
CA ASP A 178 -8.34 13.08 -9.34
C ASP A 178 -9.10 12.99 -10.67
N ALA A 179 -10.30 12.40 -10.65
CA ALA A 179 -11.14 12.19 -11.83
C ALA A 179 -11.44 13.49 -12.61
N LEU A 180 -11.48 14.65 -11.94
CA LEU A 180 -11.75 15.92 -12.59
C LEU A 180 -10.52 16.50 -13.31
N ASP A 181 -9.30 16.07 -12.93
CA ASP A 181 -8.05 16.53 -13.53
C ASP A 181 -7.01 15.39 -13.67
N PRO A 182 -7.27 14.43 -14.58
CA PRO A 182 -6.38 13.32 -14.83
C PRO A 182 -5.03 13.72 -15.47
N ALA A 183 -4.93 14.95 -16.00
CA ALA A 183 -3.70 15.44 -16.62
C ALA A 183 -2.69 15.92 -15.58
N THR A 184 -3.15 16.70 -14.59
CA THR A 184 -2.31 17.10 -13.45
C THR A 184 -1.94 15.88 -12.62
N HIS A 185 -2.89 14.98 -12.36
CA HIS A 185 -2.62 13.68 -11.71
C HIS A 185 -1.39 12.99 -12.30
N PHE A 186 -1.38 12.79 -13.63
CA PHE A 186 -0.30 12.04 -14.26
C PHE A 186 1.05 12.78 -14.23
N THR A 187 1.01 14.11 -14.24
CA THR A 187 2.21 14.93 -14.15
C THR A 187 2.84 14.81 -12.77
N GLU A 188 2.05 15.01 -11.72
CA GLU A 188 2.48 14.92 -10.32
C GLU A 188 2.89 13.49 -9.93
N PHE A 189 2.16 12.47 -10.41
CA PHE A 189 2.51 11.06 -10.22
C PHE A 189 3.90 10.73 -10.78
N LYS A 190 4.20 11.17 -12.02
CA LYS A 190 5.51 10.95 -12.64
C LYS A 190 6.61 11.68 -11.88
N GLU A 191 6.35 12.90 -11.42
CA GLU A 191 7.32 13.65 -10.63
C GLU A 191 7.63 12.93 -9.32
N MET A 192 6.60 12.57 -8.54
CA MET A 192 6.75 11.88 -7.27
C MET A 192 7.49 10.55 -7.40
N THR A 193 7.17 9.75 -8.43
CA THR A 193 7.85 8.47 -8.68
C THR A 193 9.30 8.67 -9.12
N SER A 194 9.60 9.65 -9.98
CA SER A 194 10.99 9.99 -10.32
C SER A 194 11.78 10.39 -9.08
N THR A 195 11.23 11.31 -8.26
CA THR A 195 11.89 11.74 -7.01
C THR A 195 12.12 10.57 -6.06
N PHE A 196 11.19 9.62 -5.98
CA PHE A 196 11.35 8.40 -5.19
C PHE A 196 12.55 7.56 -5.70
N PHE A 197 12.61 7.29 -7.00
CA PHE A 197 13.67 6.47 -7.58
C PHE A 197 15.03 7.13 -7.44
N ASP A 198 15.12 8.43 -7.76
CA ASP A 198 16.34 9.23 -7.67
C ASP A 198 16.87 9.21 -6.24
N TYR A 199 16.01 9.44 -5.23
CA TYR A 199 16.39 9.40 -3.83
C TYR A 199 17.07 8.08 -3.44
N PHE A 200 16.46 6.93 -3.72
CA PHE A 200 17.03 5.64 -3.30
C PHE A 200 18.29 5.27 -4.08
N ASN A 201 18.38 5.62 -5.37
CA ASN A 201 19.58 5.39 -6.17
C ASN A 201 20.75 6.26 -5.68
N GLU A 202 20.51 7.55 -5.44
CA GLU A 202 21.53 8.51 -4.98
C GLU A 202 22.01 8.22 -3.56
N ASN A 203 21.17 7.62 -2.72
CA ASN A 203 21.50 7.28 -1.33
C ASN A 203 21.99 5.83 -1.14
N GLY A 204 22.40 5.16 -2.22
CA GLY A 204 23.11 3.87 -2.13
C GLY A 204 22.22 2.64 -1.89
N TYR A 205 20.91 2.74 -2.10
CA TYR A 205 19.97 1.62 -1.93
C TYR A 205 19.79 0.79 -3.20
N ALA A 206 20.46 1.10 -4.31
CA ALA A 206 20.32 0.40 -5.59
C ALA A 206 20.43 -1.14 -5.47
N ASN A 207 21.34 -1.66 -4.64
CA ASN A 207 21.53 -3.10 -4.41
C ASN A 207 20.46 -3.75 -3.51
N ARG A 208 19.52 -2.96 -2.99
CA ARG A 208 18.41 -3.43 -2.14
C ARG A 208 17.23 -3.92 -2.96
N VAL A 209 17.24 -3.71 -4.27
CA VAL A 209 16.25 -4.25 -5.22
C VAL A 209 16.92 -5.23 -6.18
N LYS A 210 16.20 -6.27 -6.61
CA LYS A 210 16.76 -7.40 -7.38
C LYS A 210 17.43 -6.99 -8.70
N LYS A 211 16.96 -5.91 -9.34
CA LYS A 211 17.54 -5.37 -10.58
C LYS A 211 18.75 -4.44 -10.37
N GLY A 212 19.10 -4.12 -9.12
CA GLY A 212 20.23 -3.24 -8.82
C GLY A 212 19.98 -1.75 -9.12
N THR A 213 18.72 -1.34 -9.31
CA THR A 213 18.31 0.06 -9.51
C THR A 213 16.86 0.24 -9.11
N PHE A 214 16.54 1.35 -8.44
CA PHE A 214 15.17 1.79 -8.24
C PHE A 214 14.67 2.42 -9.54
N ASP A 215 13.61 1.87 -10.11
CA ASP A 215 12.99 2.37 -11.34
C ASP A 215 11.49 2.02 -11.38
N LYS A 216 10.84 2.29 -12.51
CA LYS A 216 9.40 2.02 -12.69
C LYS A 216 9.00 0.55 -12.53
N ASP A 217 9.93 -0.40 -12.60
CA ASP A 217 9.61 -1.84 -12.55
C ASP A 217 9.32 -2.34 -11.13
N ILE A 218 9.63 -1.54 -10.10
CA ILE A 218 9.27 -1.81 -8.71
C ILE A 218 8.00 -1.06 -8.27
N TRP A 219 7.22 -0.51 -9.21
CA TRP A 219 6.03 0.29 -8.91
C TRP A 219 4.78 -0.29 -9.57
N TYR A 220 3.92 -0.93 -8.79
CA TYR A 220 2.75 -1.68 -9.24
C TYR A 220 1.47 -0.83 -9.12
N ASN A 221 1.01 -0.29 -10.25
CA ASN A 221 -0.21 0.50 -10.29
C ASN A 221 -1.42 -0.41 -10.43
N VAL A 222 -2.29 -0.44 -9.42
CA VAL A 222 -3.48 -1.29 -9.38
C VAL A 222 -4.73 -0.50 -9.76
N GLU A 223 -5.58 -1.08 -10.61
CA GLU A 223 -6.90 -0.52 -10.90
C GLU A 223 -7.81 -0.50 -9.65
N SER A 224 -8.82 0.36 -9.70
CA SER A 224 -9.87 0.41 -8.69
C SER A 224 -11.06 -0.47 -9.07
N THR A 225 -12.15 -0.39 -8.30
CA THR A 225 -13.38 -1.13 -8.57
C THR A 225 -14.04 -0.71 -9.89
N TYR A 226 -14.92 -1.56 -10.42
CA TYR A 226 -15.68 -1.26 -11.64
C TYR A 226 -16.46 0.05 -11.56
N TYR A 227 -16.93 0.45 -10.36
CA TYR A 227 -17.69 1.68 -10.15
C TYR A 227 -16.97 2.92 -10.69
N TRP A 228 -15.64 2.94 -10.55
CA TRP A 228 -14.85 4.08 -10.98
C TRP A 228 -14.58 4.06 -12.50
N HIS A 229 -14.70 2.91 -13.17
CA HIS A 229 -14.50 2.82 -14.63
C HIS A 229 -15.55 3.58 -15.43
N ASP A 230 -16.73 3.78 -14.86
CA ASP A 230 -17.78 4.61 -15.46
C ASP A 230 -17.47 6.12 -15.34
N LYS A 231 -16.39 6.52 -14.66
CA LYS A 231 -15.93 7.91 -14.57
C LYS A 231 -14.84 8.14 -15.61
N PRO A 232 -15.09 8.96 -16.67
CA PRO A 232 -14.13 9.16 -17.76
C PRO A 232 -12.74 9.61 -17.31
N GLY A 233 -12.67 10.40 -16.24
CA GLY A 233 -11.41 10.85 -15.66
C GLY A 233 -10.59 9.73 -15.03
N CYS A 234 -11.22 8.86 -14.25
CA CYS A 234 -10.53 7.70 -13.67
C CYS A 234 -10.10 6.73 -14.78
N ALA A 235 -10.95 6.49 -15.79
CA ALA A 235 -10.59 5.68 -16.96
C ALA A 235 -9.26 6.16 -17.59
N ARG A 236 -9.13 7.48 -17.78
CA ARG A 236 -7.91 8.11 -18.30
C ARG A 236 -6.72 7.98 -17.36
N ILE A 237 -6.92 7.99 -16.04
CA ILE A 237 -5.84 7.78 -15.05
C ILE A 237 -5.25 6.37 -15.19
N TRP A 238 -6.09 5.33 -15.28
CA TRP A 238 -5.54 3.98 -15.44
C TRP A 238 -4.92 3.75 -16.82
N ASP A 239 -5.45 4.37 -17.88
CA ASP A 239 -4.76 4.40 -19.18
C ASP A 239 -3.37 5.03 -19.06
N ASN A 240 -3.23 6.12 -18.31
CA ASN A 240 -1.92 6.73 -18.04
C ASN A 240 -0.99 5.78 -17.30
N TYR A 241 -1.46 5.07 -16.27
CA TYR A 241 -0.65 4.06 -15.56
C TYR A 241 -0.19 2.93 -16.48
N LYS A 242 -1.07 2.45 -17.35
CA LYS A 242 -0.78 1.40 -18.33
C LYS A 242 0.29 1.84 -19.34
N VAL A 243 0.21 3.09 -19.80
CA VAL A 243 1.22 3.68 -20.70
C VAL A 243 2.55 3.91 -19.97
N TRP A 244 2.51 4.34 -18.71
CA TRP A 244 3.70 4.64 -17.92
C TRP A 244 4.56 3.40 -17.67
N ASN A 245 3.95 2.30 -17.20
CA ASN A 245 4.62 1.01 -17.19
C ASN A 245 3.66 -0.17 -17.40
N PRO A 246 3.58 -0.75 -18.61
CA PRO A 246 2.71 -1.88 -18.87
C PRO A 246 3.15 -3.15 -18.14
N ALA A 247 4.43 -3.26 -17.78
CA ALA A 247 4.98 -4.43 -17.12
C ALA A 247 4.47 -4.57 -15.67
N THR A 248 4.23 -3.45 -14.98
CA THR A 248 3.79 -3.41 -13.58
C THR A 248 2.36 -2.90 -13.40
N TYR A 249 1.64 -2.65 -14.49
CA TYR A 249 0.20 -2.37 -14.45
C TYR A 249 -0.58 -3.61 -14.01
N VAL A 250 -1.39 -3.47 -12.95
CA VAL A 250 -2.18 -4.56 -12.36
C VAL A 250 -3.66 -4.34 -12.68
N PRO A 251 -4.22 -5.01 -13.70
CA PRO A 251 -5.63 -4.90 -14.03
C PRO A 251 -6.49 -5.63 -12.98
N VAL A 252 -7.74 -5.18 -12.84
CA VAL A 252 -8.74 -5.77 -11.97
C VAL A 252 -9.98 -6.11 -12.79
N ALA A 253 -10.50 -7.32 -12.64
CA ALA A 253 -11.66 -7.76 -13.41
C ALA A 253 -12.90 -6.94 -13.02
N ARG A 254 -13.76 -6.58 -13.98
CA ARG A 254 -14.91 -5.70 -13.74
C ARG A 254 -16.04 -6.36 -12.93
N ASP A 255 -16.00 -7.68 -12.80
CA ASP A 255 -16.87 -8.48 -11.93
C ASP A 255 -16.29 -8.69 -10.52
N THR A 256 -15.14 -8.08 -10.20
CA THR A 256 -14.55 -8.14 -8.85
C THR A 256 -15.52 -7.57 -7.82
N GLU A 257 -15.69 -8.32 -6.72
CA GLU A 257 -16.64 -7.97 -5.67
C GLU A 257 -16.29 -6.65 -4.98
N THR A 258 -17.35 -5.92 -4.60
CA THR A 258 -17.29 -4.66 -3.87
C THR A 258 -18.07 -4.80 -2.56
N ASN A 259 -18.06 -3.76 -1.72
CA ASN A 259 -18.88 -3.73 -0.51
C ASN A 259 -20.40 -3.78 -0.78
N LYS A 260 -20.87 -3.84 -2.04
CA LYS A 260 -22.29 -3.90 -2.40
C LYS A 260 -23.07 -5.03 -1.70
N VAL A 261 -22.42 -6.14 -1.39
CA VAL A 261 -23.09 -7.33 -0.81
C VAL A 261 -23.05 -7.33 0.71
N ASN A 262 -21.86 -7.33 1.32
CA ASN A 262 -21.69 -7.41 2.79
C ASN A 262 -21.09 -6.14 3.40
N GLY A 263 -21.13 -5.02 2.68
CA GLY A 263 -20.77 -3.72 3.24
C GLY A 263 -21.84 -3.20 4.18
N THR A 264 -21.38 -2.52 5.23
CA THR A 264 -22.21 -1.89 6.26
C THR A 264 -22.52 -0.42 5.93
N GLY A 265 -21.72 0.18 5.05
CA GLY A 265 -21.74 1.61 4.74
C GLY A 265 -21.02 2.48 5.76
N ALA A 266 -20.27 1.87 6.68
CA ALA A 266 -19.60 2.58 7.78
C ALA A 266 -18.43 3.44 7.31
N THR A 267 -17.67 2.98 6.30
CA THR A 267 -16.57 3.74 5.71
C THR A 267 -17.07 4.77 4.69
N THR A 268 -18.10 4.42 3.93
CA THR A 268 -18.76 5.30 2.95
C THR A 268 -20.16 4.80 2.60
N SER A 269 -21.06 5.71 2.22
CA SER A 269 -22.36 5.33 1.68
C SER A 269 -22.29 4.71 0.27
N ASN A 270 -21.17 4.89 -0.45
CA ASN A 270 -20.99 4.33 -1.78
C ASN A 270 -20.26 2.99 -1.72
N LEU A 271 -21.03 1.92 -1.55
CA LEU A 271 -20.51 0.56 -1.37
C LEU A 271 -19.81 0.00 -2.62
N GLU A 272 -20.14 0.47 -3.82
CA GLU A 272 -19.51 -0.04 -5.05
C GLU A 272 -18.13 0.58 -5.31
N ALA A 273 -17.81 1.69 -4.64
CA ALA A 273 -16.55 2.40 -4.81
C ALA A 273 -15.33 1.69 -4.18
N HIS A 274 -15.56 0.67 -3.36
CA HIS A 274 -14.50 -0.03 -2.63
C HIS A 274 -14.60 -1.54 -2.77
N PHE A 275 -13.45 -2.19 -2.88
CA PHE A 275 -13.36 -3.65 -2.89
C PHE A 275 -14.00 -4.22 -1.62
N GLY A 276 -14.64 -5.38 -1.75
CA GLY A 276 -15.35 -6.02 -0.65
C GLY A 276 -15.40 -7.53 -0.81
N ASN A 277 -15.93 -8.22 0.20
CA ASN A 277 -16.18 -9.68 0.18
C ASN A 277 -14.93 -10.52 -0.11
N ASN A 278 -13.80 -10.15 0.47
CA ASN A 278 -12.49 -10.80 0.26
C ASN A 278 -11.92 -10.63 -1.16
N ALA A 279 -12.38 -9.64 -1.93
CA ALA A 279 -11.79 -9.33 -3.25
C ALA A 279 -10.27 -9.12 -3.17
N TYR A 280 -9.77 -8.53 -2.08
CA TYR A 280 -8.34 -8.34 -1.86
C TYR A 280 -7.56 -9.66 -1.84
N SER A 281 -8.04 -10.70 -1.16
CA SER A 281 -7.34 -11.98 -1.11
C SER A 281 -7.59 -12.85 -2.33
N LYS A 282 -8.79 -12.77 -2.94
CA LYS A 282 -9.19 -13.60 -4.08
C LYS A 282 -8.65 -13.09 -5.42
N VAL A 283 -8.49 -11.77 -5.58
CA VAL A 283 -8.21 -11.14 -6.88
C VAL A 283 -7.01 -10.20 -6.79
N ILE A 284 -7.06 -9.22 -5.89
CA ILE A 284 -6.12 -8.09 -5.96
C ILE A 284 -4.69 -8.51 -5.59
N ALA A 285 -4.48 -9.11 -4.41
CA ALA A 285 -3.17 -9.57 -3.97
C ALA A 285 -2.58 -10.64 -4.92
N PRO A 286 -3.35 -11.66 -5.38
CA PRO A 286 -2.88 -12.57 -6.43
C PRO A 286 -2.43 -11.86 -7.71
N ASN A 287 -3.18 -10.88 -8.21
CA ASN A 287 -2.80 -10.14 -9.41
C ASN A 287 -1.50 -9.35 -9.22
N VAL A 288 -1.31 -8.74 -8.04
CA VAL A 288 -0.07 -8.03 -7.70
C VAL A 288 1.11 -9.01 -7.66
N VAL A 289 0.98 -10.14 -6.97
CA VAL A 289 2.05 -11.15 -6.87
C VAL A 289 2.39 -11.73 -8.24
N ASN A 290 1.39 -12.02 -9.09
CA ASN A 290 1.62 -12.46 -10.46
C ASN A 290 2.45 -11.44 -11.24
N LYS A 291 2.17 -10.14 -11.10
CA LYS A 291 2.97 -9.09 -11.72
C LYS A 291 4.38 -8.98 -11.13
N MET A 292 4.57 -9.23 -9.83
CA MET A 292 5.89 -9.30 -9.22
C MET A 292 6.73 -10.45 -9.78
N ILE A 293 6.12 -11.63 -9.98
CA ILE A 293 6.74 -12.82 -10.57
C ILE A 293 7.09 -12.58 -12.04
N GLU A 294 6.15 -12.05 -12.84
CA GLU A 294 6.36 -11.74 -14.26
C GLU A 294 7.55 -10.78 -14.47
N ASN A 295 7.71 -9.81 -13.56
CA ASN A 295 8.83 -8.86 -13.56
C ASN A 295 10.12 -9.41 -12.96
N LYS A 296 10.12 -10.67 -12.52
CA LYS A 296 11.24 -11.38 -11.89
C LYS A 296 11.75 -10.69 -10.63
N LEU A 297 10.86 -10.04 -9.86
CA LEU A 297 11.22 -9.29 -8.66
C LEU A 297 11.09 -10.09 -7.37
N VAL A 298 10.25 -11.12 -7.39
CA VAL A 298 10.21 -12.20 -6.39
C VAL A 298 10.72 -13.48 -7.04
#